data_AF-A0A8T0BJ04-F1
#
_entry.id   AF-A0A8T0BJ04-F1
#
_cell.length_a   1.000
_cell.length_b   1.000
_cell.length_c   1.000
_cell.angle_alpha   90.00
_cell.angle_beta   90.00
_cell.angle_gamma   90.00
#
_symmetry.space_group_name_H-M   'P 1'
#
loop_
_entity.id
_entity.type
_entity.pdbx_description
1 polymer ?
#
loop_
_entity_poly.entity_id
_entity_poly.type
_entity_poly.pdbx_seq_one_letter_code
_entity_poly.pdbx_strand_id
1 'polypeptide(L)'
;MGRYGLQERNVEGQMVVDFAKRMEMAVVNTYFKKKEDHKVNYKSGGRCTQVDYVLCRRCNLKEIEDCKLLAGDSVARQHRMVVCRMVLEAKKKRRRVRTKRRIRWWKLKEEECSVRFKEEVRQGLGGGEEVLDDWETAAGVMREAARKVFGVTSGNRKGNKETWW
;
A
#
# COMPACT_ATOMS: atom_id res chain seq x y z
N MET A 1 -23.72 -0.03 -17.31
CA MET A 1 -23.52 -0.96 -18.44
C MET A 1 -22.61 -0.31 -19.46
N GLY A 2 -21.84 -1.11 -20.18
CA GLY A 2 -21.02 -0.71 -21.33
C GLY A 2 -21.74 -0.93 -22.67
N ARG A 3 -21.10 -0.48 -23.76
CA ARG A 3 -21.67 -0.43 -25.12
C ARG A 3 -21.91 -1.80 -25.77
N TYR A 4 -21.19 -2.84 -25.34
CA TYR A 4 -21.14 -4.14 -26.04
C TYR A 4 -21.92 -5.25 -25.33
N GLY A 5 -22.71 -4.90 -24.31
CA GLY A 5 -23.59 -5.86 -23.63
C GLY A 5 -24.66 -6.44 -24.54
N LEU A 6 -25.24 -7.58 -24.12
CA LEU A 6 -26.43 -8.16 -24.75
C LEU A 6 -27.62 -7.19 -24.61
N GLN A 7 -28.40 -7.06 -25.68
CA GLN A 7 -29.50 -6.10 -25.74
C GLN A 7 -30.71 -6.59 -24.93
N GLU A 8 -31.05 -7.86 -25.04
CA GLU A 8 -32.14 -8.48 -24.30
C GLU A 8 -31.71 -8.88 -22.88
N ARG A 9 -32.56 -8.59 -21.89
CA ARG A 9 -32.36 -8.89 -20.48
C ARG A 9 -33.69 -9.33 -19.87
N ASN A 10 -33.66 -10.38 -19.07
CA ASN A 10 -34.75 -10.75 -18.18
C ASN A 10 -34.77 -9.87 -16.92
N VAL A 11 -35.76 -10.10 -16.06
CA VAL A 11 -35.94 -9.37 -14.80
C VAL A 11 -34.69 -9.48 -13.92
N GLU A 12 -34.11 -10.67 -13.81
CA GLU A 12 -32.91 -10.93 -13.03
C GLU A 12 -31.69 -10.19 -13.61
N GLY A 13 -31.53 -10.18 -14.93
CA GLY A 13 -30.51 -9.41 -15.61
C GLY A 13 -30.65 -7.91 -15.37
N GLN A 14 -31.88 -7.40 -15.30
CA GLN A 14 -32.15 -6.01 -14.95
C GLN A 14 -31.80 -5.70 -13.48
N MET A 15 -32.11 -6.60 -12.55
CA MET A 15 -31.72 -6.45 -11.14
C MET A 15 -30.20 -6.33 -10.96
N VAL A 16 -29.40 -7.09 -11.72
CA VAL A 16 -27.93 -6.97 -11.69
C VAL A 16 -27.48 -5.59 -12.16
N VAL A 17 -28.11 -5.06 -13.21
CA VAL A 17 -27.83 -3.71 -13.73
C VAL A 17 -28.18 -2.64 -12.70
N ASP A 18 -29.34 -2.76 -12.07
CA ASP A 18 -29.81 -1.80 -11.07
C ASP A 18 -28.94 -1.82 -9.82
N PHE A 19 -28.53 -3.01 -9.37
CA PHE A 19 -27.54 -3.17 -8.31
C PHE A 19 -26.21 -2.49 -8.67
N ALA A 20 -25.66 -2.78 -9.86
CA ALA A 20 -24.42 -2.17 -10.31
C ALA A 20 -24.54 -0.65 -10.44
N LYS A 21 -25.71 -0.12 -10.84
CA LYS A 21 -25.97 1.31 -10.89
C LYS A 21 -25.98 1.94 -9.50
N ARG A 22 -26.66 1.32 -8.53
CA ARG A 22 -26.78 1.80 -7.15
C ARG A 22 -25.45 1.77 -6.40
N MET A 23 -24.61 0.78 -6.68
CA MET A 23 -23.30 0.60 -6.04
C MET A 23 -22.15 1.28 -6.78
N GLU A 24 -22.43 2.10 -7.80
CA GLU A 24 -21.44 2.76 -8.66
C GLU A 24 -20.41 1.80 -9.27
N MET A 25 -20.88 0.61 -9.64
CA MET A 25 -20.10 -0.43 -10.29
C MET A 25 -20.31 -0.41 -11.81
N ALA A 26 -19.38 -1.06 -12.50
CA ALA A 26 -19.38 -1.30 -13.93
C ALA A 26 -19.48 -2.81 -14.18
N VAL A 27 -20.40 -3.21 -15.05
CA VAL A 27 -20.55 -4.61 -15.51
C VAL A 27 -19.52 -4.86 -16.60
N VAL A 28 -18.35 -5.37 -16.21
CA VAL A 28 -17.12 -5.40 -17.02
C VAL A 28 -17.32 -6.12 -18.34
N ASN A 29 -18.07 -7.22 -18.34
CA ASN A 29 -18.38 -8.06 -19.51
C ASN A 29 -18.98 -7.26 -20.69
N THR A 30 -19.58 -6.09 -20.41
CA THR A 30 -20.27 -5.27 -21.40
C THR A 30 -19.42 -4.14 -21.99
N TYR A 31 -18.18 -3.95 -21.51
CA TYR A 31 -17.29 -2.85 -21.96
C TYR A 31 -16.35 -3.23 -23.10
N PHE A 32 -16.19 -4.53 -23.39
CA PHE A 32 -15.29 -5.01 -24.42
C PHE A 32 -16.06 -5.60 -25.61
N LYS A 33 -15.63 -5.27 -26.83
CA LYS A 33 -16.22 -5.82 -28.05
C LYS A 33 -15.81 -7.29 -28.19
N LYS A 34 -16.76 -8.20 -28.14
CA LYS A 34 -16.57 -9.66 -28.33
C LYS A 34 -17.52 -10.17 -29.41
N LYS A 35 -17.17 -11.31 -30.02
CA LYS A 35 -18.07 -12.07 -30.91
C LYS A 35 -19.29 -12.55 -30.11
N GLU A 36 -20.46 -12.66 -30.73
CA GLU A 36 -21.69 -13.09 -30.05
C GLU A 36 -21.53 -14.44 -29.34
N ASP A 37 -20.87 -15.41 -29.98
CA ASP A 37 -20.54 -16.71 -29.37
C ASP A 37 -19.70 -16.61 -28.09
N HIS A 38 -18.97 -15.52 -27.92
CA HIS A 38 -18.09 -15.26 -26.77
C HIS A 38 -18.76 -14.33 -25.73
N LYS A 39 -20.06 -14.02 -25.88
CA LYS A 39 -20.85 -13.32 -24.86
C LYS A 39 -21.71 -14.25 -24.01
N VAL A 40 -22.07 -15.41 -24.58
CA VAL A 40 -22.88 -16.45 -23.94
C VAL A 40 -21.99 -17.32 -23.04
N ASN A 41 -22.23 -17.27 -21.73
CA ASN A 41 -21.54 -18.11 -20.75
C ASN A 41 -22.38 -19.27 -20.21
N TYR A 42 -23.68 -19.33 -20.51
CA TYR A 42 -24.52 -20.46 -20.15
C TYR A 42 -25.25 -21.02 -21.38
N LYS A 43 -25.17 -22.35 -21.56
CA LYS A 43 -25.89 -23.08 -22.62
C LYS A 43 -26.53 -24.34 -22.06
N SER A 44 -27.86 -24.47 -22.18
CA SER A 44 -28.59 -25.67 -21.78
C SER A 44 -29.90 -25.79 -22.56
N GLY A 45 -30.25 -26.99 -23.03
CA GLY A 45 -31.53 -27.26 -23.69
C GLY A 45 -31.87 -26.31 -24.86
N GLY A 46 -30.88 -25.96 -25.68
CA GLY A 46 -31.04 -25.03 -26.81
C GLY A 46 -31.09 -23.54 -26.43
N ARG A 47 -31.09 -23.20 -25.14
CA ARG A 47 -31.03 -21.82 -24.65
C ARG A 47 -29.58 -21.37 -24.47
N CYS A 48 -29.32 -20.11 -24.82
CA CYS A 48 -28.02 -19.47 -24.70
C CYS A 48 -28.21 -18.14 -23.95
N THR A 49 -27.63 -18.02 -22.76
CA THR A 49 -27.77 -16.81 -21.92
C THR A 49 -26.44 -16.36 -21.33
N GLN A 50 -26.42 -15.14 -20.80
CA GLN A 50 -25.33 -14.60 -20.00
C GLN A 50 -25.80 -14.51 -18.55
N VAL A 51 -25.18 -15.27 -17.64
CA VAL A 51 -25.55 -15.34 -16.22
C VAL A 51 -24.37 -14.97 -15.29
N ASP A 52 -23.14 -15.28 -15.70
CA ASP A 52 -21.94 -14.93 -14.94
C ASP A 52 -21.38 -13.55 -15.32
N TYR A 53 -21.26 -12.64 -14.35
CA TYR A 53 -20.79 -11.27 -14.55
C TYR A 53 -19.63 -10.92 -13.63
N VAL A 54 -18.66 -10.17 -14.16
CA VAL A 54 -17.62 -9.51 -13.37
C VAL A 54 -18.03 -8.05 -13.15
N LEU A 55 -18.07 -7.64 -11.89
CA LEU A 55 -18.35 -6.27 -11.49
C LEU A 55 -17.08 -5.62 -10.94
N CYS A 56 -16.81 -4.38 -11.33
CA CYS A 56 -15.74 -3.57 -10.73
C CYS A 56 -16.27 -2.20 -10.33
N ARG A 57 -15.60 -1.50 -9.41
CA ARG A 57 -15.91 -0.08 -9.18
C ARG A 57 -15.59 0.72 -10.44
N ARG A 58 -16.39 1.73 -10.74
CA ARG A 58 -16.15 2.60 -11.91
C ARG A 58 -14.78 3.27 -11.88
N CYS A 59 -14.28 3.65 -10.71
CA CYS A 59 -12.95 4.25 -10.55
C CYS A 59 -11.79 3.30 -10.90
N ASN A 60 -12.00 1.98 -10.79
CA ASN A 60 -11.02 0.95 -11.13
C ASN A 60 -11.22 0.39 -12.55
N LEU A 61 -12.20 0.86 -13.32
CA LEU A 61 -12.46 0.34 -14.67
C LEU A 61 -11.24 0.49 -15.60
N LYS A 62 -10.45 1.54 -15.40
CA LYS A 62 -9.18 1.80 -16.11
C LYS A 62 -8.09 0.75 -15.85
N GLU A 63 -8.20 -0.01 -14.76
CA GLU A 63 -7.25 -1.08 -14.39
C GLU A 63 -7.61 -2.39 -15.10
N ILE A 64 -8.76 -2.45 -15.77
CA ILE A 64 -9.21 -3.65 -16.50
C ILE A 64 -8.78 -3.55 -17.96
N GLU A 65 -7.99 -4.53 -18.39
CA GLU A 65 -7.54 -4.61 -19.78
C GLU A 65 -8.49 -5.41 -20.67
N ASP A 66 -9.05 -6.51 -20.16
CA ASP A 66 -9.96 -7.35 -20.93
C ASP A 66 -10.88 -8.18 -20.02
N CYS A 67 -12.04 -8.56 -20.55
CA CYS A 67 -12.91 -9.57 -19.98
C CYS A 67 -13.43 -10.48 -21.09
N LYS A 68 -13.11 -11.77 -21.00
CA LYS A 68 -13.41 -12.76 -22.06
C LYS A 68 -13.94 -14.06 -21.48
N LEU A 69 -14.71 -14.76 -22.31
CA LEU A 69 -15.08 -16.15 -22.04
C LEU A 69 -14.02 -17.09 -22.61
N LEU A 70 -13.70 -18.15 -21.87
CA LEU A 70 -12.89 -19.25 -22.39
C LEU A 70 -13.80 -20.21 -23.16
N ALA A 71 -13.39 -20.56 -24.39
CA ALA A 71 -14.03 -21.58 -25.19
C ALA A 71 -13.34 -22.92 -24.92
N GLY A 72 -14.09 -23.94 -24.48
CA GLY A 72 -13.60 -25.32 -24.44
C GLY A 72 -13.19 -25.87 -23.07
N ASP A 73 -14.01 -25.68 -22.03
CA ASP A 73 -13.85 -26.47 -20.80
C ASP A 73 -14.61 -27.80 -20.92
N SER A 74 -13.89 -28.91 -20.73
CA SER A 74 -14.47 -30.25 -20.60
C SER A 74 -15.19 -30.46 -19.26
N VAL A 75 -14.98 -29.55 -18.30
CA VAL A 75 -15.41 -29.70 -16.90
C VAL A 75 -16.86 -29.26 -16.68
N ALA A 76 -17.33 -28.21 -17.36
CA ALA A 76 -18.69 -27.70 -17.23
C ALA A 76 -19.36 -27.62 -18.61
N ARG A 77 -20.23 -28.59 -18.93
CA ARG A 77 -20.91 -28.63 -20.24
C ARG A 77 -21.85 -27.44 -20.46
N GLN A 78 -22.36 -26.85 -19.38
CA GLN A 78 -23.34 -25.77 -19.44
C GLN A 78 -22.73 -24.38 -19.22
N HIS A 79 -21.74 -24.25 -18.35
CA HIS A 79 -21.12 -22.95 -18.01
C HIS A 79 -19.77 -22.78 -18.70
N ARG A 80 -19.48 -21.58 -19.19
CA ARG A 80 -18.17 -21.18 -19.71
C ARG A 80 -17.52 -20.20 -18.75
N MET A 81 -16.24 -20.43 -18.45
CA MET A 81 -15.51 -19.57 -17.52
C MET A 81 -15.37 -18.14 -18.04
N VAL A 82 -15.62 -17.17 -17.15
CA VAL A 82 -15.36 -15.75 -17.37
C VAL A 82 -13.99 -15.41 -16.81
N VAL A 83 -13.12 -14.83 -17.63
CA VAL A 83 -11.79 -14.39 -17.24
C VAL A 83 -11.68 -12.88 -17.39
N CYS A 84 -11.30 -12.21 -16.31
CA CYS A 84 -11.02 -10.78 -16.29
C CYS A 84 -9.51 -10.57 -16.12
N ARG A 85 -8.88 -9.85 -17.04
CA ARG A 85 -7.48 -9.42 -16.94
C ARG A 85 -7.44 -8.00 -16.39
N MET A 86 -6.75 -7.84 -15.26
CA MET A 86 -6.56 -6.54 -14.61
C MET A 86 -5.09 -6.28 -14.34
N VAL A 87 -4.68 -5.01 -14.44
CA VAL A 87 -3.33 -4.55 -14.15
C VAL A 87 -3.38 -3.60 -12.95
N LEU A 88 -2.73 -4.00 -11.87
CA LEU A 88 -2.63 -3.24 -10.64
C LEU A 88 -1.26 -2.60 -10.53
N GLU A 89 -1.19 -1.28 -10.69
CA GLU A 89 0.04 -0.53 -10.40
C GLU A 89 0.22 -0.37 -8.89
N ALA A 90 1.05 -1.23 -8.30
CA ALA A 90 1.47 -1.07 -6.92
C ALA A 90 2.44 0.11 -6.79
N LYS A 91 1.92 1.33 -6.58
CA LYS A 91 2.75 2.46 -6.14
C LYS A 91 3.32 2.13 -4.77
N LYS A 92 4.56 1.62 -4.73
CA LYS A 92 5.32 1.46 -3.48
C LYS A 92 5.48 2.85 -2.86
N LYS A 93 4.56 3.22 -1.96
CA LYS A 93 4.77 4.31 -1.03
C LYS A 93 5.93 3.89 -0.14
N ARG A 94 7.17 4.19 -0.57
CA ARG A 94 8.35 4.12 0.30
C ARG A 94 8.08 5.10 1.44
N ARG A 95 7.49 4.60 2.53
CA ARG A 95 7.32 5.38 3.75
C ARG A 95 8.72 5.81 4.14
N ARG A 96 9.01 7.11 4.07
CA ARG A 96 10.25 7.68 4.57
C ARG A 96 10.23 7.47 6.07
N VAL A 97 10.70 6.30 6.54
CA VAL A 97 10.92 6.07 7.95
C VAL A 97 12.11 6.96 8.32
N ARG A 98 11.82 8.15 8.85
CA ARG A 98 12.84 8.97 9.51
C ARG A 98 13.25 8.19 10.75
N THR A 99 14.49 7.71 10.78
CA THR A 99 15.04 7.08 11.97
C THR A 99 15.11 8.13 13.08
N LYS A 100 14.78 7.76 14.33
CA LYS A 100 14.91 8.67 15.48
C LYS A 100 16.34 9.22 15.53
N ARG A 101 16.48 10.54 15.72
CA ARG A 101 17.78 11.19 15.93
C ARG A 101 18.39 10.63 17.24
N ARG A 102 19.65 10.21 17.20
CA ARG A 102 20.37 9.67 18.37
C ARG A 102 21.57 10.57 18.68
N ILE A 103 21.89 10.71 19.96
CA ILE A 103 23.10 11.41 20.42
C ILE A 103 24.32 10.59 19.95
N ARG A 104 25.38 11.28 19.51
CA ARG A 104 26.61 10.65 19.00
C ARG A 104 27.55 10.24 20.12
N TRP A 105 27.13 9.32 20.99
CA TRP A 105 27.89 8.90 22.18
C TRP A 105 29.32 8.40 21.88
N TRP A 106 29.61 7.95 20.66
CA TRP A 106 30.96 7.55 20.27
C TRP A 106 31.98 8.71 20.30
N LYS A 107 31.54 9.97 20.23
CA LYS A 107 32.41 11.15 20.38
C LYS A 107 32.96 11.30 21.81
N LEU A 108 32.40 10.59 22.78
CA LEU A 108 32.95 10.56 24.15
C LEU A 108 34.38 9.98 24.18
N LYS A 109 34.78 9.21 23.17
CA LYS A 109 36.15 8.69 23.03
C LYS A 109 37.16 9.77 22.61
N GLU A 110 36.70 10.91 22.09
CA GLU A 110 37.56 12.03 21.73
C GLU A 110 37.84 12.85 23.00
N GLU A 111 39.12 13.06 23.32
CA GLU A 111 39.56 13.73 24.55
C GLU A 111 38.92 15.12 24.72
N GLU A 112 38.96 15.94 23.66
CA GLU A 112 38.38 17.29 23.63
C GLU A 112 36.86 17.27 23.93
N CYS A 113 36.14 16.35 23.27
CA CYS A 113 34.70 16.19 23.50
C CYS A 113 34.40 15.69 24.91
N SER A 114 35.25 14.83 25.48
CA SER A 114 35.09 14.29 26.84
C SER A 114 35.28 15.37 27.91
N VAL A 115 36.34 16.18 27.80
CA VAL A 115 36.61 17.29 28.72
C VAL A 115 35.47 18.30 28.68
N ARG A 116 35.09 18.74 27.48
CA ARG A 116 34.00 19.70 27.28
C ARG A 116 32.65 19.16 27.78
N PHE A 117 32.39 17.87 27.61
CA PHE A 117 31.18 17.25 28.14
C PHE A 117 31.14 17.26 29.67
N LYS A 118 32.27 16.92 30.34
CA LYS A 118 32.37 16.96 31.80
C LYS A 118 32.15 18.38 32.33
N GLU A 119 32.71 19.40 31.68
CA GLU A 119 32.51 20.80 32.06
C GLU A 119 31.05 21.22 31.94
N GLU A 120 30.40 20.90 30.81
CA GLU A 120 28.98 21.22 30.59
C GLU A 120 28.05 20.50 31.57
N VAL A 121 28.35 19.23 31.91
CA VAL A 121 27.61 18.50 32.95
C VAL A 121 27.82 19.14 34.32
N ARG A 122 29.07 19.48 34.68
CA ARG A 122 29.38 20.13 35.96
C ARG A 122 28.69 21.49 36.11
N GLN A 123 28.67 22.28 35.04
CA GLN A 123 27.94 23.55 35.01
C GLN A 123 26.42 23.34 35.14
N GLY A 124 25.86 22.38 34.40
CA GLY A 124 24.43 22.07 34.43
C GLY A 124 23.94 21.51 35.77
N LEU A 125 24.83 20.89 36.56
CA LEU A 125 24.54 20.40 37.91
C LEU A 125 24.84 21.44 39.01
N GLY A 126 25.17 22.69 38.66
CA GLY A 126 25.38 23.76 39.63
C GLY A 126 26.75 23.79 40.31
N GLY A 127 27.74 23.05 39.79
CA GLY A 127 29.15 23.14 40.21
C GLY A 127 29.51 22.54 41.58
N GLY A 128 28.53 22.06 42.36
CA GLY A 128 28.73 21.36 43.63
C GLY A 128 29.04 19.86 43.46
N GLU A 129 29.63 19.25 44.50
CA GLU A 129 29.81 17.79 44.61
C GLU A 129 28.56 17.06 45.12
N GLU A 130 27.47 17.79 45.45
CA GLU A 130 26.22 17.16 45.87
C GLU A 130 25.53 16.46 44.71
N VAL A 131 25.37 15.15 44.86
CA VAL A 131 24.62 14.31 43.94
C VAL A 131 23.14 14.67 44.07
N LEU A 132 22.54 15.14 42.99
CA LEU A 132 21.08 15.30 42.88
C LEU A 132 20.39 13.98 43.26
N ASP A 133 19.48 14.04 44.24
CA ASP A 133 18.66 12.89 44.69
C ASP A 133 17.64 12.45 43.63
N ASP A 134 17.48 13.26 42.56
CA ASP A 134 16.63 12.98 41.42
C ASP A 134 17.45 12.58 40.17
N TRP A 135 17.41 11.28 39.88
CA TRP A 135 18.03 10.66 38.71
C TRP A 135 17.48 11.19 37.39
N GLU A 136 16.20 11.55 37.30
CA GLU A 136 15.62 12.02 36.03
C GLU A 136 16.19 13.39 35.65
N THR A 137 16.36 14.27 36.63
CA THR A 137 17.00 15.58 36.46
C THR A 137 18.46 15.42 36.08
N ALA A 138 19.24 14.59 36.79
CA ALA A 138 20.64 14.33 36.46
C ALA A 138 20.81 13.75 35.04
N ALA A 139 19.98 12.76 34.67
CA ALA A 139 19.99 12.18 33.34
C ALA A 139 19.53 13.18 32.26
N GLY A 140 18.63 14.11 32.59
CA GLY A 140 18.22 15.22 31.74
C GLY A 140 19.40 16.11 31.38
N VAL A 141 20.11 16.62 32.39
CA VAL A 141 21.30 17.46 32.25
C VAL A 141 22.38 16.75 31.42
N MET A 142 22.66 15.48 31.70
CA MET A 142 23.63 14.70 30.92
C MET A 142 23.24 14.56 29.45
N ARG A 143 21.96 14.30 29.15
CA ARG A 143 21.49 14.19 27.75
C ARG A 143 21.55 15.53 27.03
N GLU A 144 21.29 16.64 27.72
CA GLU A 144 21.37 17.98 27.15
C GLU A 144 22.81 18.38 26.85
N ALA A 145 23.71 18.24 27.82
CA ALA A 145 25.15 18.44 27.63
C ALA A 145 25.69 17.56 26.48
N ALA A 146 25.27 16.29 26.42
CA ALA A 146 25.68 15.38 25.36
C ALA A 146 25.13 15.80 23.97
N ARG A 147 23.92 16.36 23.89
CA ARG A 147 23.38 16.92 22.64
C ARG A 147 24.15 18.16 22.21
N LYS A 148 24.57 19.00 23.16
CA LYS A 148 25.34 20.24 22.91
C LYS A 148 26.74 19.93 22.41
N VAL A 149 27.44 18.99 23.06
CA VAL A 149 28.84 18.66 22.77
C VAL A 149 28.97 17.65 21.62
N PHE A 150 28.23 16.54 21.66
CA PHE A 150 28.36 15.48 20.64
C PHE A 150 27.45 15.69 19.42
N GLY A 151 26.43 16.54 19.56
CA GLY A 151 25.38 16.66 18.56
C GLY A 151 24.54 15.40 18.41
N VAL A 152 23.66 15.42 17.40
CA VAL A 152 22.75 14.31 17.09
C VAL A 152 22.92 13.84 15.64
N THR A 153 22.50 12.61 15.37
CA THR A 153 22.40 12.11 14.01
C THR A 153 21.29 12.85 13.24
N SER A 154 21.42 12.91 11.91
CA SER A 154 20.45 13.57 11.04
C SER A 154 19.11 12.82 10.91
N GLY A 155 19.04 11.56 11.39
CA GLY A 155 17.85 10.71 11.26
C GLY A 155 17.57 10.22 9.84
N ASN A 156 18.40 10.61 8.87
CA ASN A 156 18.35 10.10 7.51
C ASN A 156 19.13 8.80 7.40
N ARG A 157 18.50 7.77 6.84
CA ARG A 157 19.20 6.60 6.32
C ARG A 157 20.07 7.12 5.16
N LYS A 158 21.41 7.16 5.31
CA LYS A 158 22.26 7.06 4.11
C LYS A 158 21.85 5.72 3.51
N GLY A 159 21.31 5.74 2.29
CA GLY A 159 21.00 4.51 1.57
C GLY A 159 22.22 3.62 1.67
N ASN A 160 22.02 2.38 2.14
CA ASN A 160 23.10 1.40 2.16
C ASN A 160 23.61 1.36 0.70
N LYS A 161 24.84 1.80 0.46
CA LYS A 161 25.51 1.58 -0.82
C LYS A 161 26.00 0.13 -0.82
N GLU A 162 25.08 -0.81 -0.60
CA GLU A 162 25.32 -2.19 -0.99
C GLU A 162 25.19 -2.20 -2.51
N THR A 163 26.29 -1.86 -3.16
CA THR A 163 26.57 -2.28 -4.52
C THR A 163 26.83 -3.78 -4.43
N TRP A 164 25.79 -4.57 -4.66
CA TRP A 164 25.97 -5.98 -4.96
C TRP A 164 26.74 -6.06 -6.28
N TRP A 165 27.93 -6.64 -6.22
CA TRP A 165 28.63 -7.24 -7.36
C TRP A 165 27.98 -8.58 -7.69
#